data_AF-A0A258LR18-F1
#
_entry.id   AF-A0A258LR18-F1
#
_cell.length_a   1.000
_cell.length_b   1.000
_cell.length_c   1.000
_cell.angle_alpha   90.00
_cell.angle_beta   90.00
_cell.angle_gamma   90.00
#
_symmetry.space_group_name_H-M   'P 1'
#
loop_
_entity.id
_entity.type
_entity.pdbx_description
1 polymer ?
#
loop_
_entity_poly.entity_id
_entity_poly.type
_entity_poly.pdbx_seq_one_letter_code
_entity_poly.pdbx_strand_id
1 'polypeptide(L)'
;MMQPDNNDTLAQAIVDTIREPLLVLDRDLRVIVANRYFYSKFQIEPQFTQGRMLASVAQGQWNIPALHALLKKIGSDDEVLEDYEVELDFPQLGRRILLMSGRKLVHAHDAAVNILVSLTDITELRQAERKRDELLRQKDILLE
;
A
#
# COMPACT_ATOMS: atom_id res chain seq x y z
N MET A 1 -2.87 38.65 3.83
CA MET A 1 -2.15 37.57 3.13
C MET A 1 -1.83 36.51 4.19
N MET A 2 -2.58 35.42 4.25
CA MET A 2 -2.13 34.25 5.01
C MET A 2 -1.05 33.57 4.17
N GLN A 3 0.13 33.35 4.75
CA GLN A 3 1.11 32.44 4.16
C GLN A 3 0.48 31.04 4.11
N PRO A 4 0.62 30.27 3.01
CA PRO A 4 0.22 28.87 3.03
C PRO A 4 1.02 28.17 4.14
N ASP A 5 0.35 27.37 4.96
CA ASP A 5 0.95 26.67 6.08
C ASP A 5 2.19 25.88 5.62
N ASN A 6 3.39 26.28 6.08
CA ASN A 6 4.68 25.68 5.70
C ASN A 6 4.75 24.16 5.95
N ASN A 7 3.86 23.63 6.78
CA ASN A 7 3.81 22.22 7.15
C ASN A 7 3.36 21.32 5.99
N ASP A 8 2.43 21.80 5.15
CA ASP A 8 1.89 21.04 4.02
C ASP A 8 2.93 20.88 2.91
N THR A 9 3.75 21.92 2.70
CA THR A 9 4.81 21.91 1.68
C THR A 9 5.94 20.95 2.07
N LEU A 10 6.30 20.89 3.35
CA LEU A 10 7.32 19.96 3.85
C LEU A 10 6.83 18.51 3.81
N ALA A 11 5.60 18.25 4.27
CA ALA A 11 4.99 16.92 4.23
C ALA A 11 4.92 16.40 2.79
N GLN A 12 4.50 17.24 1.83
CA GLN A 12 4.47 16.86 0.42
C GLN A 12 5.87 16.58 -0.13
N ALA A 13 6.87 17.40 0.19
CA ALA A 13 8.25 17.19 -0.27
C ALA A 13 8.87 15.88 0.28
N ILE A 14 8.58 15.52 1.53
CA ILE A 14 8.99 14.25 2.13
C ILE A 14 8.31 13.09 1.41
N VAL A 15 6.98 13.13 1.30
CA VAL A 15 6.16 12.08 0.66
C VAL A 15 6.55 11.87 -0.80
N ASP A 16 6.89 12.93 -1.51
CA ASP A 16 7.37 12.84 -2.89
C ASP A 16 8.75 12.17 -2.96
N THR A 17 9.65 12.44 -2.01
CA THR A 17 11.01 11.87 -2.04
C THR A 17 11.02 10.36 -1.76
N ILE A 18 10.00 9.84 -1.06
CA ILE A 18 9.86 8.41 -0.74
C ILE A 18 9.55 7.60 -2.01
N ARG A 19 10.38 6.57 -2.27
CA ARG A 19 10.24 5.62 -3.40
C ARG A 19 9.43 4.38 -3.03
N GLU A 20 8.42 4.57 -2.19
CA GLU A 20 7.47 3.54 -1.79
C GLU A 20 6.06 4.05 -2.06
N PRO A 21 5.15 3.22 -2.60
CA PRO A 21 3.76 3.60 -2.74
C PRO A 21 3.13 3.89 -1.37
N LEU A 22 2.60 5.09 -1.21
CA LEU A 22 1.92 5.54 0.00
C LEU A 22 0.49 5.99 -0.32
N LEU A 23 -0.44 5.65 0.56
CA LEU A 23 -1.86 6.02 0.51
C LEU A 23 -2.30 6.57 1.86
N VAL A 24 -3.15 7.59 1.84
CA VAL A 24 -3.92 8.03 3.01
C VAL A 24 -5.39 7.73 2.75
N LEU A 25 -6.01 6.98 3.66
CA LEU A 25 -7.42 6.60 3.60
C LEU A 25 -8.22 7.33 4.67
N ASP A 26 -9.48 7.64 4.37
CA ASP A 26 -10.45 8.07 5.38
C ASP A 26 -11.07 6.85 6.12
N ARG A 27 -11.97 7.12 7.08
CA ARG A 27 -12.71 6.10 7.84
C ARG A 27 -13.56 5.15 6.99
N ASP A 28 -13.96 5.57 5.79
CA ASP A 28 -14.74 4.77 4.84
C ASP A 28 -13.84 4.02 3.84
N LEU A 29 -12.52 4.03 4.10
CA LEU A 29 -11.47 3.48 3.24
C LEU A 29 -11.44 4.10 1.84
N ARG A 30 -11.79 5.37 1.73
CA ARG A 30 -11.62 6.16 0.50
C ARG A 30 -10.25 6.78 0.47
N VAL A 31 -9.63 6.79 -0.71
CA VAL A 31 -8.30 7.38 -0.88
C VAL A 31 -8.42 8.90 -0.83
N ILE A 32 -7.83 9.51 0.20
CA ILE A 32 -7.67 10.96 0.33
C ILE A 32 -6.47 11.41 -0.51
N VAL A 33 -5.33 10.77 -0.29
CA VAL A 33 -4.05 11.10 -0.96
C VAL A 33 -3.35 9.82 -1.37
N ALA A 34 -2.66 9.86 -2.51
CA ALA A 34 -1.63 8.89 -2.85
C ALA A 34 -0.38 9.63 -3.32
N ASN A 35 0.81 9.11 -3.00
CA ASN A 35 2.03 9.75 -3.46
C ASN A 35 2.31 9.47 -4.95
N ARG A 36 3.22 10.25 -5.55
CA ARG A 36 3.61 10.07 -6.96
C ARG A 36 4.10 8.65 -7.29
N TYR A 37 4.76 8.01 -6.33
CA TYR A 37 5.32 6.68 -6.55
C TYR A 37 4.23 5.60 -6.60
N PHE A 38 3.12 5.75 -5.87
CA PHE A 38 1.94 4.89 -6.00
C PHE A 38 1.40 4.90 -7.43
N TYR A 39 1.15 6.09 -7.98
CA TYR A 39 0.63 6.23 -9.35
C TYR A 39 1.60 5.64 -10.38
N SER A 40 2.89 5.93 -10.25
CA SER A 40 3.92 5.40 -11.15
C SER A 40 4.07 3.88 -11.06
N LYS A 41 4.04 3.31 -9.84
CA LYS A 41 4.24 1.88 -9.62
C LYS A 41 3.06 1.08 -10.13
N PHE A 42 1.83 1.53 -9.85
CA PHE A 42 0.61 0.83 -10.23
C PHE A 42 0.08 1.20 -11.62
N GLN A 43 0.68 2.19 -12.28
CA GLN A 43 0.26 2.71 -13.58
C GLN A 43 -1.22 3.16 -13.58
N ILE A 44 -1.61 3.90 -12.53
CA ILE A 44 -2.97 4.40 -12.32
C ILE A 44 -2.94 5.92 -12.32
N GLU A 45 -3.90 6.55 -13.00
CA GLU A 45 -4.04 8.00 -12.97
C GLU A 45 -4.78 8.49 -11.71
N PRO A 46 -4.44 9.66 -11.15
CA PRO A 46 -5.06 10.19 -9.93
C PRO A 46 -6.59 10.22 -9.93
N GLN A 47 -7.20 10.55 -11.07
CA GLN A 47 -8.66 10.63 -11.27
C GLN A 47 -9.40 9.30 -11.09
N PHE A 48 -8.71 8.17 -11.20
CA PHE A 48 -9.25 6.83 -10.95
C PHE A 48 -8.98 6.33 -9.53
N THR A 49 -8.40 7.17 -8.67
CA THR A 49 -7.99 6.79 -7.31
C THR A 49 -8.55 7.74 -6.25
N GLN A 50 -8.37 9.05 -6.41
CA GLN A 50 -8.73 10.03 -5.38
C GLN A 50 -10.26 10.08 -5.14
N GLY A 51 -10.66 10.13 -3.88
CA GLY A 51 -12.06 10.13 -3.42
C GLY A 51 -12.80 8.78 -3.58
N ARG A 52 -12.16 7.79 -4.19
CA ARG A 52 -12.75 6.47 -4.43
C ARG A 52 -12.41 5.51 -3.30
N MET A 53 -13.32 4.58 -3.06
CA MET A 53 -13.08 3.48 -2.13
C MET A 53 -11.93 2.62 -2.63
N LEU A 54 -10.98 2.25 -1.76
CA LEU A 54 -9.81 1.44 -2.11
C LEU A 54 -10.22 0.17 -2.88
N ALA A 55 -11.32 -0.46 -2.47
CA ALA A 55 -11.95 -1.62 -3.11
C ALA A 55 -12.24 -1.45 -4.61
N SER A 56 -12.41 -0.22 -5.10
CA SER A 56 -12.73 0.09 -6.49
C SER A 56 -11.52 0.52 -7.33
N VAL A 57 -10.37 0.73 -6.66
CA VAL A 57 -9.14 1.17 -7.32
C VAL A 57 -8.54 0.02 -8.13
N ALA A 58 -7.83 0.38 -9.20
CA ALA A 58 -7.12 -0.52 -10.11
C ALA A 58 -7.97 -1.46 -10.99
N GLN A 59 -9.31 -1.37 -10.95
CA GLN A 59 -10.30 -2.38 -11.44
C GLN A 59 -10.69 -3.43 -10.37
N GLY A 60 -10.54 -3.09 -9.09
CA GLY A 60 -11.06 -3.91 -7.99
C GLY A 60 -10.07 -4.93 -7.41
N GLN A 61 -8.79 -4.86 -7.78
CA GLN A 61 -7.74 -5.76 -7.30
C GLN A 61 -7.60 -5.65 -5.78
N TRP A 62 -7.79 -4.44 -5.24
CA TRP A 62 -7.76 -4.20 -3.80
C TRP A 62 -9.03 -4.63 -3.06
N ASN A 63 -10.01 -5.24 -3.75
CA ASN A 63 -11.24 -5.77 -3.15
C ASN A 63 -10.98 -7.13 -2.48
N ILE A 64 -10.14 -7.13 -1.45
CA ILE A 64 -9.85 -8.31 -0.63
C ILE A 64 -10.60 -8.13 0.70
N PRO A 65 -11.63 -8.97 0.99
CA PRO A 65 -12.44 -8.81 2.20
C PRO A 65 -11.63 -8.82 3.50
N ALA A 66 -10.62 -9.69 3.60
CA ALA A 66 -9.74 -9.76 4.75
C ALA A 66 -8.95 -8.45 4.95
N LEU A 67 -8.46 -7.86 3.85
CA LEU A 67 -7.74 -6.59 3.90
C LEU A 67 -8.65 -5.45 4.38
N HIS A 68 -9.89 -5.38 3.88
CA HIS A 68 -10.82 -4.33 4.31
C HIS A 68 -11.15 -4.45 5.80
N ALA A 69 -11.29 -5.67 6.30
CA ALA A 69 -11.52 -5.90 7.72
C ALA A 69 -10.31 -5.43 8.56
N LEU A 70 -9.09 -5.73 8.13
CA LEU A 70 -7.86 -5.28 8.80
C LEU A 70 -7.75 -3.75 8.81
N LEU A 71 -7.93 -3.10 7.66
CA LEU A 71 -7.87 -1.64 7.57
C LEU A 71 -8.96 -0.95 8.42
N LYS A 72 -10.17 -1.53 8.51
CA LYS A 72 -11.21 -1.01 9.40
C LYS A 72 -10.83 -1.11 10.88
N LYS A 73 -10.15 -2.19 11.30
CA LYS A 73 -9.68 -2.35 12.68
C LYS A 73 -8.64 -1.30 13.07
N ILE A 74 -7.70 -1.00 12.17
CA ILE A 74 -6.70 0.07 12.38
C ILE A 74 -7.37 1.41 12.73
N GLY A 75 -8.46 1.75 12.02
CA GLY A 75 -9.19 3.00 12.28
C GLY A 75 -9.88 3.05 13.65
N SER A 76 -10.46 1.92 14.08
CA SER A 76 -11.26 1.81 15.31
C SER A 76 -10.44 1.59 16.57
N ASP A 77 -9.44 0.70 16.52
CA ASP A 77 -8.83 0.09 17.72
C ASP A 77 -7.37 0.55 17.94
N ASP A 78 -6.89 1.55 17.18
CA ASP A 78 -5.48 2.00 17.15
C ASP A 78 -4.47 0.86 16.85
N GLU A 79 -4.94 -0.24 16.24
CA GLU A 79 -4.10 -1.35 15.80
C GLU A 79 -3.17 -0.91 14.66
N VAL A 80 -1.97 -1.47 14.63
CA VAL A 80 -1.02 -1.33 13.52
C VAL A 80 -1.06 -2.61 12.70
N LEU A 81 -1.13 -2.46 11.38
CA LEU A 81 -0.89 -3.54 10.44
C LEU A 81 0.57 -3.47 9.99
N GLU A 82 1.31 -4.56 10.15
CA GLU A 82 2.72 -4.64 9.74
C GLU A 82 2.92 -5.81 8.78
N ASP A 83 3.54 -5.51 7.65
CA ASP A 83 4.02 -6.45 6.64
C ASP A 83 3.02 -7.55 6.25
N TYR A 84 1.74 -7.18 6.12
CA TYR A 84 0.70 -8.10 5.69
C TYR A 84 0.88 -8.41 4.20
N GLU A 85 1.26 -9.65 3.90
CA GLU A 85 1.47 -10.09 2.52
C GLU A 85 0.14 -10.24 1.78
N VAL A 86 0.01 -9.50 0.69
CA VAL A 86 -1.10 -9.60 -0.26
C VAL A 86 -0.57 -9.94 -1.64
N GLU A 87 -1.31 -10.81 -2.32
CA GLU A 87 -1.02 -11.18 -3.69
C GLU A 87 -2.12 -10.64 -4.60
N LEU A 88 -1.72 -9.93 -5.65
CA LEU A 88 -2.60 -9.17 -6.52
C LEU A 88 -2.23 -9.36 -7.98
N ASP A 89 -3.22 -9.62 -8.82
CA ASP A 89 -3.07 -9.68 -10.27
C ASP A 89 -3.52 -8.37 -10.91
N PHE A 90 -2.54 -7.58 -11.35
CA PHE A 90 -2.80 -6.33 -12.05
C PHE A 90 -2.78 -6.55 -13.56
N PRO A 91 -3.77 -6.03 -14.33
CA PRO A 91 -3.81 -6.22 -15.78
C PRO A 91 -2.54 -5.74 -16.50
N GLN A 92 -1.95 -4.63 -16.05
CA GLN A 92 -0.78 -4.02 -16.68
C GLN A 92 0.56 -4.49 -16.11
N LEU A 93 0.57 -4.99 -14.86
CA LEU A 93 1.80 -5.33 -14.13
C LEU A 93 1.96 -6.83 -13.90
N GLY A 94 0.94 -7.64 -14.19
CA GLY A 94 0.87 -9.04 -13.83
C GLY A 94 0.76 -9.25 -12.32
N ARG A 95 1.10 -10.47 -11.91
CA ARG A 95 1.09 -10.91 -10.51
C ARG A 95 2.14 -10.16 -9.68
N ARG A 96 1.70 -9.57 -8.58
CA ARG A 96 2.56 -8.87 -7.61
C ARG A 96 2.29 -9.40 -6.20
N ILE A 97 3.37 -9.54 -5.44
CA ILE A 97 3.33 -9.87 -4.01
C ILE A 97 3.79 -8.62 -3.27
N LEU A 98 2.90 -8.05 -2.48
CA LEU A 98 3.12 -6.80 -1.76
C LEU A 98 3.03 -7.04 -0.26
N LEU A 99 3.91 -6.42 0.51
CA LEU A 99 3.73 -6.25 1.94
C LEU A 99 2.96 -4.96 2.17
N MET A 100 1.90 -5.03 2.96
CA MET A 100 1.11 -3.87 3.34
C MET A 100 1.29 -3.58 4.82
N SER A 101 1.68 -2.34 5.09
CA SER A 101 1.72 -1.81 6.44
C SER A 101 0.76 -0.64 6.55
N GLY A 102 0.09 -0.51 7.69
CA GLY A 102 -0.98 0.45 7.90
C GLY A 102 -0.98 0.95 9.33
N ARG A 103 -1.17 2.26 9.52
CA ARG A 103 -1.31 2.86 10.85
C ARG A 103 -2.27 4.03 10.83
N LYS A 104 -2.96 4.24 11.94
CA LYS A 104 -3.78 5.42 12.13
C LYS A 104 -2.90 6.67 12.25
N LEU A 105 -3.33 7.74 11.58
CA LEU A 105 -2.76 9.08 11.72
C LEU A 105 -3.60 9.86 12.74
N VAL A 106 -3.02 10.16 13.90
CA VAL A 106 -3.66 10.99 14.92
C VAL A 106 -3.34 12.45 14.64
N HIS A 107 -4.37 13.26 14.42
CA HIS A 107 -4.24 14.70 14.20
C HIS A 107 -4.54 15.42 15.52
N ALA A 108 -3.64 16.31 15.96
CA ALA A 108 -3.78 17.02 17.25
C ALA A 108 -5.01 17.94 17.33
N HIS A 109 -5.62 18.29 16.19
CA HIS A 109 -6.71 19.25 16.10
C HIS A 109 -7.95 18.76 15.32
N ASP A 110 -7.94 17.51 14.82
CA ASP A 110 -9.05 16.99 14.01
C ASP A 110 -9.49 15.60 14.52
N ALA A 111 -10.80 15.41 14.61
CA ALA A 111 -11.43 14.13 14.95
C ALA A 111 -11.44 13.16 13.75
N ALA A 112 -10.97 13.59 12.57
CA ALA A 112 -10.85 12.75 11.39
C ALA A 112 -9.85 11.60 11.61
N VAL A 113 -10.36 10.37 11.57
CA VAL A 113 -9.56 9.16 11.56
C VAL A 113 -9.06 8.92 10.14
N ASN A 114 -7.76 9.11 9.94
CA ASN A 114 -7.07 8.79 8.70
C ASN A 114 -6.13 7.60 8.91
N ILE A 115 -5.92 6.82 7.87
CA ILE A 115 -5.01 5.66 7.89
C ILE A 115 -3.93 5.89 6.84
N LEU A 116 -2.66 5.90 7.26
CA LEU A 116 -1.53 5.85 6.36
C LEU A 116 -1.23 4.39 6.03
N VAL A 117 -1.16 4.07 4.75
CA VAL A 117 -0.81 2.75 4.23
C VAL A 117 0.44 2.87 3.37
N SER A 118 1.40 1.98 3.61
CA SER A 118 2.57 1.77 2.74
C SER A 118 2.53 0.39 2.10
N LEU A 119 3.14 0.28 0.93
CA LEU A 119 3.19 -0.95 0.16
C LEU A 119 4.64 -1.23 -0.25
N THR A 120 5.12 -2.44 -0.01
CA THR A 120 6.46 -2.86 -0.45
C THR A 120 6.33 -4.02 -1.41
N ASP A 121 6.81 -3.85 -2.64
CA ASP A 121 6.79 -4.92 -3.64
C ASP A 121 7.93 -5.91 -3.38
N ILE A 122 7.57 -7.11 -2.95
CA ILE A 122 8.50 -8.21 -2.66
C ILE A 122 8.43 -9.30 -3.74
N THR A 123 7.83 -9.02 -4.89
CA THR A 123 7.66 -10.01 -5.97
C THR A 123 8.99 -10.62 -6.38
N GLU A 124 10.01 -9.80 -6.61
CA GLU A 124 11.35 -10.27 -7.03
C GLU A 124 12.02 -11.09 -5.94
N LEU A 125 11.90 -10.66 -4.67
CA LEU A 125 12.44 -11.40 -3.52
C LEU A 125 11.81 -12.80 -3.45
N ARG A 126 10.48 -12.89 -3.50
CA ARG A 126 9.73 -14.15 -3.46
C ARG A 126 10.05 -15.05 -4.66
N GLN A 127 10.26 -14.48 -5.85
CA GLN A 127 10.67 -15.24 -7.03
C GLN A 127 12.09 -15.80 -6.88
N ALA A 128 13.02 -15.02 -6.33
CA ALA A 128 14.39 -15.47 -6.07
C ALA A 128 14.42 -16.60 -5.02
N GLU A 129 13.63 -16.48 -3.94
CA GLU A 129 13.49 -17.52 -2.92
C GLU A 129 12.96 -18.83 -3.52
N ARG A 130 11.86 -18.77 -4.28
CA ARG A 130 11.29 -19.96 -4.93
C ARG A 130 12.29 -20.65 -5.87
N LYS A 131 13.01 -19.87 -6.68
CA LYS A 131 14.03 -20.41 -7.60
C LYS A 131 15.19 -21.06 -6.84
N ARG A 132 15.64 -20.45 -5.74
CA ARG A 132 16.69 -21.01 -4.89
C ARG A 132 16.24 -22.34 -4.29
N ASP A 133 15.03 -22.39 -3.74
CA ASP A 133 14.52 -23.58 -3.07
C ASP A 133 14.29 -24.73 -4.07
N GLU A 134 13.88 -24.44 -5.31
CA GLU A 134 13.80 -25.41 -6.39
C GLU A 134 15.16 -26.00 -6.77
N LEU A 135 16.19 -25.15 -6.91
CA LEU A 135 17.55 -25.60 -7.20
C LEU A 135 18.13 -26.49 -6.09
N LEU A 136 17.85 -26.17 -4.82
CA LEU A 136 18.26 -27.01 -3.69
C LEU A 136 17.61 -28.39 -3.76
N ARG A 137 16.29 -28.46 -4.00
CA ARG A 137 15.58 -29.74 -4.17
C ARG A 137 16.13 -30.57 -5.33
N GLN A 138 16.47 -29.95 -6.46
CA GLN A 138 17.06 -30.67 -7.59
C GLN A 138 18.43 -31.27 -7.24
N LYS A 139 19.25 -30.57 -6.45
CA LYS A 139 20.56 -31.09 -6.02
C LYS A 139 20.42 -32.27 -5.06
N ASP A 140 19.45 -32.22 -4.14
CA ASP A 140 19.22 -33.31 -3.20
C ASP A 140 18.80 -34.60 -3.92
N ILE A 141 17.93 -34.49 -4.93
CA ILE A 141 17.50 -35.63 -5.77
C ILE A 141 18.65 -36.22 -6.61
N LEU A 142 19.61 -35.40 -7.05
CA LEU A 142 20.75 -35.85 -7.85
C LEU A 142 21.87 -36.49 -7.00
N LEU A 143 21.82 -36.33 -5.68
CA LEU A 143 22.82 -36.85 -4.74
C LEU A 143 22.33 -38.11 -4.01
N GLU A 144 21.09 -38.55 -4.25
CA GLU A 144 20.54 -39.87 -3.87
C GLU A 144 20.64 -40.87 -5.03
#